data_AF-A0A7R9K835-F1
#
_entry.id   AF-A0A7R9K835-F1
#
_cell.length_a   1.000
_cell.length_b   1.000
_cell.length_c   1.000
_cell.angle_alpha   90.00
_cell.angle_beta   90.00
_cell.angle_gamma   90.00
#
_symmetry.space_group_name_H-M   'P 1'
#
loop_
_entity.id
_entity.type
_entity.pdbx_description
1 polymer ?
#
loop_
_entity_poly.entity_id
_entity_poly.type
_entity_poly.pdbx_seq_one_letter_code
_entity_poly.pdbx_strand_id
1 'polypeptide(L)'
;MWPSKYSFSWNAKDVGPKRDLVGELASAVRNKTNLKFGLYHSLFEWFHPLYLLDKANGYKTQYFVGNKTMPELYELSVVAIATVQTSSEYDASELETASGEFVFRQLGYCFKDMSWIEITNVALIFCIEKNDQGYSETLCSTGWEDVTTYKPEIVWSDGPMDGKYTYWNSTQFIAWLYNSSPVKDTVVVNDRWGKGLKCKHGDFYTCRDHYNPEPILCAGHLLPYKWENCDTVDKNSWAFRRNAKLEDYHTIQELLSRFISTVSCGGKLWKCVYCMPRILYRVGQC
;
A
#
# COMPACT_ATOMS: atom_id res chain seq x y z
N MET A 1 -2.23 -0.13 7.80
CA MET A 1 -2.21 1.37 7.79
C MET A 1 -3.17 1.98 6.76
N TRP A 2 -3.90 1.14 6.04
CA TRP A 2 -4.92 1.52 5.07
C TRP A 2 -6.23 0.81 5.44
N PRO A 3 -7.41 1.17 4.90
CA PRO A 3 -8.69 0.53 5.23
C PRO A 3 -8.84 -0.87 4.65
N SER A 4 -8.04 -1.82 5.13
CA SER A 4 -8.05 -3.21 4.68
C SER A 4 -9.37 -3.91 5.01
N LYS A 5 -9.95 -4.59 4.02
CA LYS A 5 -11.13 -5.45 4.21
C LYS A 5 -10.83 -6.69 5.06
N TYR A 6 -9.56 -7.06 5.16
CA TYR A 6 -9.09 -8.26 5.87
C TYR A 6 -8.53 -7.93 7.26
N SER A 7 -8.53 -6.65 7.66
CA SER A 7 -8.13 -6.19 9.00
C SER A 7 -9.25 -5.39 9.67
N PHE A 8 -10.45 -5.98 9.76
CA PHE A 8 -11.60 -5.33 10.38
C PHE A 8 -11.29 -4.87 11.81
N SER A 9 -11.61 -3.62 12.13
CA SER A 9 -11.34 -3.01 13.46
C SER A 9 -9.86 -2.99 13.88
N TRP A 10 -8.93 -3.27 12.96
CA TRP A 10 -7.48 -3.21 13.20
C TRP A 10 -6.76 -2.52 12.04
N ASN A 11 -7.29 -1.37 11.62
CA ASN A 11 -6.71 -0.55 10.56
C ASN A 11 -6.87 0.95 10.83
N ALA A 12 -6.10 1.80 10.14
CA ALA A 12 -6.03 3.24 10.44
C ALA A 12 -7.32 4.03 10.18
N LYS A 13 -8.26 3.47 9.39
CA LYS A 13 -9.56 4.07 9.14
C LYS A 13 -10.57 3.67 10.22
N ASP A 14 -10.55 2.42 10.65
CA ASP A 14 -11.45 1.93 11.70
C ASP A 14 -10.98 2.33 13.09
N VAL A 15 -9.67 2.41 13.34
CA VAL A 15 -9.07 2.78 14.63
C VAL A 15 -8.04 3.89 14.48
N GLY A 16 -7.94 4.76 15.50
CA GLY A 16 -6.96 5.84 15.52
C GLY A 16 -7.29 6.98 14.52
N PRO A 17 -6.44 7.26 13.52
CA PRO A 17 -6.53 8.47 12.68
C PRO A 17 -7.80 8.66 11.85
N LYS A 18 -8.62 7.62 11.67
CA LYS A 18 -9.83 7.61 10.82
C LYS A 18 -9.58 7.99 9.36
N ARG A 19 -8.40 7.64 8.84
CA ARG A 19 -7.91 8.06 7.52
C ARG A 19 -7.19 6.92 6.81
N ASP A 20 -7.24 6.93 5.48
CA ASP A 20 -6.36 6.09 4.67
C ASP A 20 -4.99 6.76 4.52
N LEU A 21 -4.11 6.49 5.48
CA LEU A 21 -2.79 7.10 5.52
C LEU A 21 -1.91 6.66 4.34
N VAL A 22 -2.10 5.43 3.85
CA VAL A 22 -1.34 4.92 2.70
C VAL A 22 -1.79 5.62 1.43
N GLY A 23 -3.10 5.76 1.21
CA GLY A 23 -3.64 6.44 0.03
C GLY A 23 -3.31 7.91 -0.04
N GLU A 24 -3.42 8.61 1.09
CA GLU A 24 -3.04 10.01 1.18
C GLU A 24 -1.55 10.22 0.94
N LEU A 25 -0.68 9.37 1.49
CA LEU A 25 0.76 9.45 1.26
C LEU A 25 1.10 9.13 -0.20
N ALA A 26 0.51 8.09 -0.76
CA ALA A 26 0.73 7.71 -2.16
C ALA A 26 0.32 8.84 -3.11
N SER A 27 -0.84 9.46 -2.86
CA SER A 27 -1.33 10.60 -3.63
C SER A 27 -0.43 11.82 -3.48
N ALA A 28 0.02 12.13 -2.26
CA ALA A 28 0.94 13.24 -2.03
C ALA A 28 2.29 13.03 -2.72
N VAL A 29 2.85 11.83 -2.66
CA VAL A 29 4.12 11.49 -3.32
C VAL A 29 4.00 11.65 -4.83
N ARG A 30 2.94 11.12 -5.45
CA ARG A 30 2.74 11.20 -6.91
C ARG A 30 2.43 12.60 -7.41
N ASN A 31 1.59 13.35 -6.69
CA ASN A 31 1.10 14.63 -7.18
C ASN A 31 2.04 15.80 -6.85
N LYS A 32 2.94 15.63 -5.88
CA LYS A 32 3.82 16.72 -5.40
C LYS A 32 5.30 16.46 -5.65
N THR A 33 5.68 15.25 -6.07
CA THR A 33 7.08 14.86 -6.23
C THR A 33 7.27 13.96 -7.45
N ASN A 34 8.52 13.77 -7.86
CA ASN A 34 8.89 12.76 -8.87
C ASN A 34 9.39 11.45 -8.22
N LEU A 35 9.12 11.24 -6.93
CA LEU A 35 9.55 10.05 -6.20
C LEU A 35 8.67 8.85 -6.56
N LYS A 36 9.29 7.67 -6.60
CA LYS A 36 8.58 6.41 -6.73
C LYS A 36 8.02 5.98 -5.38
N PHE A 37 6.79 5.45 -5.40
CA PHE A 37 6.09 5.03 -4.19
C PHE A 37 6.13 3.50 -4.05
N GLY A 38 6.60 3.01 -2.91
CA GLY A 38 6.67 1.59 -2.58
C GLY A 38 5.92 1.28 -1.28
N LEU A 39 5.61 0.01 -1.08
CA LEU A 39 4.90 -0.49 0.10
C LEU A 39 5.71 -1.55 0.81
N TYR A 40 5.78 -1.43 2.13
CA TYR A 40 6.28 -2.46 3.03
C TYR A 40 5.11 -3.31 3.54
N HIS A 41 5.27 -4.63 3.55
CA HIS A 41 4.29 -5.56 4.09
C HIS A 41 4.94 -6.68 4.91
N SER A 42 4.51 -6.84 6.16
CA SER A 42 4.91 -7.98 7.00
C SER A 42 4.08 -9.20 6.61
N LEU A 43 4.71 -10.30 6.20
CA LEU A 43 4.01 -11.53 5.82
C LEU A 43 3.27 -12.16 7.01
N PHE A 44 3.81 -12.02 8.23
CA PHE A 44 3.19 -12.53 9.45
C PHE A 44 2.58 -11.42 10.32
N GLU A 45 1.68 -11.82 11.21
CA GLU A 45 1.16 -10.99 12.31
C GLU A 45 1.28 -11.73 13.63
N TRP A 46 2.01 -11.16 14.61
CA TRP A 46 2.39 -11.85 15.86
C TRP A 46 1.21 -12.44 16.63
N PHE A 47 0.07 -11.75 16.66
CA PHE A 47 -1.06 -12.09 17.52
C PHE A 47 -2.30 -12.55 16.74
N HIS A 48 -2.20 -12.71 15.42
CA HIS A 48 -3.35 -13.15 14.64
C HIS A 48 -3.67 -14.62 14.95
N PRO A 49 -4.89 -14.97 15.38
CA PRO A 49 -5.23 -16.34 15.81
C PRO A 49 -4.91 -17.40 14.76
N LEU A 50 -5.22 -17.12 13.48
CA LEU A 50 -4.89 -18.05 12.39
C LEU A 50 -3.37 -18.23 12.19
N TYR A 51 -2.57 -17.18 12.39
CA TYR A 51 -1.11 -17.31 12.28
C TYR A 51 -0.57 -18.18 13.41
N LEU A 52 -1.04 -17.94 14.64
CA LEU A 52 -0.68 -18.75 15.80
C LEU A 52 -1.10 -20.22 15.61
N LEU A 53 -2.27 -20.47 15.03
CA LEU A 53 -2.75 -21.81 14.70
C LEU A 53 -1.85 -22.51 13.68
N ASP A 54 -1.56 -21.86 12.55
CA ASP A 54 -0.69 -22.40 11.51
C ASP A 54 0.73 -22.63 12.07
N LYS A 55 1.25 -21.70 12.87
CA LYS A 55 2.55 -21.81 13.54
C LYS A 55 2.60 -22.97 14.54
N ALA A 56 1.58 -23.14 15.37
CA ALA A 56 1.49 -24.25 16.32
C ALA A 56 1.43 -25.61 15.61
N ASN A 57 0.86 -25.66 14.40
CA ASN A 57 0.82 -26.84 13.56
C ASN A 57 2.07 -26.99 12.64
N GLY A 58 3.12 -26.22 12.89
CA GLY A 58 4.36 -26.28 12.10
C GLY A 58 4.20 -25.90 10.63
N TYR A 59 3.28 -24.98 10.32
CA TYR A 59 2.99 -24.45 8.98
C TYR A 59 2.49 -25.51 7.98
N LYS A 60 1.81 -26.56 8.47
CA LYS A 60 1.17 -27.59 7.62
C LYS A 60 -0.15 -27.13 7.00
N THR A 61 -0.79 -26.15 7.61
CA THR A 61 -2.00 -25.48 7.12
C THR A 61 -1.65 -24.07 6.67
N GLN A 62 -2.51 -23.46 5.84
CA GLN A 62 -2.33 -22.12 5.27
C GLN A 62 -3.55 -21.23 5.55
N TYR A 63 -4.22 -21.42 6.70
CA TYR A 63 -5.44 -20.68 7.02
C TYR A 63 -5.20 -19.18 7.12
N PHE A 64 -4.09 -18.78 7.74
CA PHE A 64 -3.70 -17.38 7.83
C PHE A 64 -3.36 -16.81 6.46
N VAL A 65 -2.62 -17.55 5.66
CA VAL A 65 -2.17 -17.10 4.34
C VAL A 65 -3.36 -16.92 3.41
N GLY A 66 -4.29 -17.88 3.36
CA GLY A 66 -5.46 -17.83 2.48
C GLY A 66 -6.52 -16.81 2.89
N ASN A 67 -6.71 -16.56 4.19
CA ASN A 67 -7.79 -15.68 4.67
C ASN A 67 -7.34 -14.27 5.06
N LYS A 68 -6.03 -14.03 5.20
CA LYS A 68 -5.49 -12.76 5.69
C LYS A 68 -4.35 -12.24 4.81
N THR A 69 -3.18 -12.89 4.86
CA THR A 69 -1.95 -12.34 4.24
C THR A 69 -2.06 -12.14 2.73
N MET A 70 -2.46 -13.18 1.99
CA MET A 70 -2.51 -13.11 0.53
C MET A 70 -3.60 -12.15 0.06
N PRO A 71 -4.85 -12.22 0.55
CA PRO A 71 -5.87 -11.26 0.15
C PRO A 71 -5.46 -9.79 0.39
N GLU A 72 -4.74 -9.48 1.47
CA GLU A 72 -4.20 -8.12 1.70
C GLU A 72 -3.13 -7.72 0.69
N LEU A 73 -2.21 -8.62 0.35
CA LEU A 73 -1.17 -8.35 -0.66
C LEU A 73 -1.79 -8.11 -2.05
N TYR A 74 -2.83 -8.86 -2.40
CA TYR A 74 -3.62 -8.58 -3.59
C TYR A 74 -4.31 -7.21 -3.45
N GLU A 75 -5.01 -6.92 -2.36
CA GLU A 75 -5.71 -5.63 -2.16
C GLU A 75 -4.80 -4.40 -2.32
N LEU A 76 -3.55 -4.48 -1.84
CA LEU A 76 -2.54 -3.42 -1.99
C LEU A 76 -2.10 -3.20 -3.45
N SER A 77 -2.12 -4.27 -4.24
CA SER A 77 -1.59 -4.32 -5.62
C SER A 77 -2.69 -4.24 -6.69
N VAL A 78 -3.95 -4.48 -6.30
CA VAL A 78 -5.10 -4.69 -7.18
C VAL A 78 -6.06 -3.50 -7.15
N VAL A 79 -6.76 -3.34 -8.26
CA VAL A 79 -7.95 -2.49 -8.40
C VAL A 79 -9.14 -3.25 -7.82
N ALA A 80 -9.92 -2.62 -6.94
CA ALA A 80 -11.23 -3.18 -6.63
C ALA A 80 -12.06 -3.22 -7.91
N ILE A 81 -12.19 -4.39 -8.55
CA ILE A 81 -13.18 -4.58 -9.60
C ILE A 81 -14.52 -4.66 -8.88
N ALA A 82 -15.25 -3.54 -8.86
CA ALA A 82 -16.68 -3.59 -8.61
C ALA A 82 -17.32 -4.21 -9.86
N THR A 83 -17.70 -5.49 -9.77
CA THR A 83 -18.62 -6.06 -10.77
C THR A 83 -19.97 -5.38 -10.58
N VAL A 84 -20.31 -4.46 -11.48
CA VAL A 84 -21.69 -3.99 -11.64
C VAL A 84 -22.50 -5.19 -12.13
N GLN A 85 -23.39 -5.72 -11.30
CA GLN A 85 -24.46 -6.59 -11.79
C GLN A 85 -25.51 -5.71 -12.45
N THR A 86 -25.58 -5.72 -13.77
CA THR A 86 -26.75 -5.21 -14.49
C THR A 86 -27.82 -6.30 -14.46
N SER A 87 -28.94 -6.05 -13.76
CA SER A 87 -30.15 -6.85 -13.94
C SER A 87 -30.81 -6.40 -15.24
N SER A 88 -30.59 -7.14 -16.32
CA SER A 88 -31.28 -6.93 -17.59
C SER A 88 -32.65 -7.61 -17.57
N GLU A 89 -33.70 -6.85 -17.36
CA GLU A 89 -35.01 -7.11 -17.97
C GLU A 89 -35.39 -5.82 -18.69
N TYR A 90 -35.12 -5.72 -20.00
CA TYR A 90 -35.98 -5.02 -20.96
C TYR A 90 -35.55 -5.37 -22.40
N ASP A 91 -36.57 -5.59 -23.23
CA ASP A 91 -36.53 -6.17 -24.57
C ASP A 91 -35.87 -5.25 -25.60
N ALA A 92 -35.03 -5.81 -26.46
CA ALA A 92 -34.27 -5.08 -27.47
C ALA A 92 -35.00 -5.15 -28.82
N SER A 93 -35.84 -4.16 -29.08
CA SER A 93 -36.32 -3.83 -30.43
C SER A 93 -36.27 -2.33 -30.63
N GLU A 94 -35.66 -1.91 -31.75
CA GLU A 94 -35.48 -0.53 -32.24
C GLU A 94 -34.13 0.13 -31.92
N LEU A 95 -33.14 -0.28 -32.72
CA LEU A 95 -31.96 0.50 -33.07
C LEU A 95 -32.38 1.62 -34.04
N GLU A 96 -32.14 2.89 -33.70
CA GLU A 96 -31.89 3.93 -34.70
C GLU A 96 -31.07 5.11 -34.12
N THR A 97 -30.20 5.62 -35.00
CA THR A 97 -29.18 6.67 -34.88
C THR A 97 -29.59 8.01 -34.24
N ALA A 98 -28.72 8.60 -33.39
CA ALA A 98 -28.43 10.06 -33.42
C ALA A 98 -27.23 10.47 -32.53
N SER A 99 -26.41 11.35 -33.10
CA SER A 99 -25.35 12.18 -32.51
C SER A 99 -25.85 13.22 -31.50
N GLY A 100 -25.10 13.53 -30.43
CA GLY A 100 -25.42 14.69 -29.58
C GLY A 100 -24.37 15.05 -28.53
N GLU A 101 -24.09 16.35 -28.41
CA GLU A 101 -23.03 17.00 -27.62
C GLU A 101 -23.23 16.94 -26.09
N PHE A 102 -22.12 16.87 -25.35
CA PHE A 102 -22.06 17.10 -23.90
C PHE A 102 -22.19 18.60 -23.58
N VAL A 103 -23.25 18.99 -22.87
CA VAL A 103 -23.40 20.35 -22.32
C VAL A 103 -23.42 20.28 -20.79
N PHE A 104 -22.33 20.66 -20.15
CA PHE A 104 -22.30 20.92 -18.71
C PHE A 104 -23.00 22.26 -18.42
N ARG A 105 -24.17 22.23 -17.77
CA ARG A 105 -24.78 23.43 -17.17
C ARG A 105 -24.60 23.41 -15.66
N GLN A 106 -23.69 24.26 -15.20
CA GLN A 106 -23.55 24.65 -13.81
C GLN A 106 -24.65 25.67 -13.47
N LEU A 107 -25.60 25.32 -12.62
CA LEU A 107 -26.54 26.29 -12.04
C LEU A 107 -26.27 26.38 -10.53
N GLY A 108 -25.74 27.54 -10.13
CA GLY A 108 -25.64 27.94 -8.74
C GLY A 108 -26.93 28.57 -8.25
N TYR A 109 -27.21 28.41 -6.95
CA TYR A 109 -28.03 29.33 -6.19
C TYR A 109 -27.38 29.59 -4.83
N CYS A 110 -27.35 30.88 -4.48
CA CYS A 110 -26.79 31.45 -3.27
C CYS A 110 -27.94 31.67 -2.27
N PHE A 111 -27.78 31.29 -1.00
CA PHE A 111 -28.58 31.83 0.11
C PHE A 111 -27.67 32.23 1.28
N LYS A 112 -27.97 33.40 1.84
CA LYS A 112 -27.29 34.10 2.93
C LYS A 112 -27.66 33.52 4.31
N ASP A 113 -26.68 33.56 5.21
CA ASP A 113 -26.78 33.59 6.68
C ASP A 113 -27.78 32.67 7.37
N MET A 114 -27.31 31.49 7.83
CA MET A 114 -27.76 30.88 9.08
C MET A 114 -26.74 29.86 9.62
N SER A 115 -26.50 29.98 10.92
CA SER A 115 -25.62 29.20 11.79
C SER A 115 -26.03 27.73 11.95
N TRP A 116 -25.03 26.84 12.01
CA TRP A 116 -24.99 25.43 12.49
C TRP A 116 -26.21 24.52 12.25
N ILE A 117 -26.04 23.45 11.45
CA ILE A 117 -26.71 22.14 11.60
C ILE A 117 -25.83 21.05 10.94
N GLU A 118 -25.89 19.88 11.56
CA GLU A 118 -25.07 18.66 11.43
C GLU A 118 -24.77 18.16 10.01
N ILE A 119 -23.53 17.70 9.77
CA ILE A 119 -23.23 16.78 8.67
C ILE A 119 -23.64 15.38 9.13
N THR A 120 -24.93 15.08 9.01
CA THR A 120 -25.45 13.71 9.00
C THR A 120 -26.00 13.42 7.61
N ASN A 121 -25.53 12.29 7.07
CA ASN A 121 -26.06 11.54 5.94
C ASN A 121 -25.60 11.90 4.51
N VAL A 122 -24.89 10.91 3.95
CA VAL A 122 -24.73 10.50 2.55
C VAL A 122 -25.67 11.23 1.57
N ALA A 123 -25.10 12.03 0.67
CA ALA A 123 -25.79 12.51 -0.52
C ALA A 123 -25.75 11.41 -1.61
N LEU A 124 -26.88 10.72 -1.79
CA LEU A 124 -27.20 10.02 -3.03
C LEU A 124 -27.50 11.08 -4.09
N ILE A 125 -26.64 11.22 -5.11
CA ILE A 125 -26.96 12.03 -6.28
C ILE A 125 -27.52 11.07 -7.33
N PHE A 126 -28.80 11.22 -7.63
CA PHE A 126 -29.42 10.55 -8.77
C PHE A 126 -29.03 11.30 -10.04
N CYS A 127 -28.44 10.63 -11.03
CA CYS A 127 -28.36 11.16 -12.38
C CYS A 127 -29.65 10.77 -13.08
N ILE A 128 -30.37 11.77 -13.56
CA ILE A 128 -31.51 11.57 -14.44
C ILE A 128 -30.97 11.70 -15.85
N GLU A 129 -30.80 10.57 -16.54
CA GLU A 129 -30.61 10.58 -18.00
C GLU A 129 -31.98 10.79 -18.66
N LYS A 130 -32.03 11.71 -19.63
CA LYS A 130 -33.18 11.88 -20.49
C LYS A 130 -32.84 11.23 -21.82
N ASN A 131 -33.47 10.10 -22.08
CA ASN A 131 -33.52 9.44 -23.38
C ASN A 131 -34.91 9.67 -23.99
N ASP A 132 -35.06 9.45 -25.30
CA ASP A 132 -36.29 9.78 -26.04
C ASP A 132 -37.53 8.95 -25.61
N GLN A 133 -37.36 8.00 -24.69
CA GLN A 133 -38.43 7.17 -24.13
C GLN A 133 -38.83 7.52 -22.67
N GLY A 134 -38.19 8.50 -22.02
CA GLY A 134 -38.55 8.94 -20.66
C GLY A 134 -37.34 9.20 -19.76
N TYR A 135 -37.61 9.36 -18.45
CA TYR A 135 -36.56 9.49 -17.44
C TYR A 135 -36.21 8.11 -16.88
N SER A 136 -34.97 7.65 -17.04
CA SER A 136 -34.46 6.48 -16.32
C SER A 136 -33.70 6.94 -15.07
N GLU A 137 -34.09 6.44 -13.90
CA GLU A 137 -33.33 6.62 -12.67
C GLU A 137 -32.12 5.68 -12.71
N THR A 138 -30.95 6.22 -13.07
CA THR A 138 -29.69 5.50 -12.96
C THR A 138 -29.02 5.92 -11.65
N LEU A 139 -28.63 4.94 -10.84
CA LEU A 139 -27.86 5.18 -9.63
C LEU A 139 -26.45 5.66 -10.02
N CYS A 140 -26.30 6.97 -10.19
CA CYS A 140 -24.99 7.60 -10.27
C CYS A 140 -24.35 7.50 -8.88
N SER A 141 -23.59 6.43 -8.67
CA SER A 141 -22.76 6.32 -7.50
C SER A 141 -21.83 7.53 -7.43
N THR A 142 -22.03 8.38 -6.43
CA THR A 142 -21.18 9.53 -6.14
C THR A 142 -19.78 9.05 -5.75
N GLY A 143 -18.83 9.18 -6.67
CA GLY A 143 -17.40 9.22 -6.35
C GLY A 143 -16.64 7.89 -6.26
N TRP A 144 -16.86 6.95 -7.19
CA TRP A 144 -15.89 5.87 -7.44
C TRP A 144 -14.96 6.27 -8.59
N GLU A 145 -14.10 7.25 -8.36
CA GLU A 145 -12.98 7.50 -9.28
C GLU A 145 -11.91 6.42 -9.04
N ASP A 146 -11.75 5.50 -10.00
CA ASP A 146 -10.55 4.70 -10.29
C ASP A 146 -9.74 4.17 -9.09
N VAL A 147 -10.32 3.35 -8.22
CA VAL A 147 -9.60 2.83 -7.04
C VAL A 147 -8.71 1.64 -7.41
N THR A 148 -7.62 1.96 -8.10
CA THR A 148 -6.39 1.16 -8.11
C THR A 148 -5.70 1.44 -6.77
N THR A 149 -5.84 0.58 -5.75
CA THR A 149 -5.76 1.07 -4.36
C THR A 149 -4.47 1.85 -4.09
N TYR A 150 -3.28 1.31 -4.43
CA TYR A 150 -2.03 2.05 -4.26
C TYR A 150 -1.00 1.95 -5.38
N LYS A 151 -1.10 1.04 -6.37
CA LYS A 151 -0.12 0.88 -7.49
C LYS A 151 1.36 1.07 -7.09
N PRO A 152 1.90 0.25 -6.17
CA PRO A 152 3.29 0.41 -5.73
C PRO A 152 4.28 0.06 -6.85
N GLU A 153 5.41 0.77 -6.91
CA GLU A 153 6.57 0.37 -7.72
C GLU A 153 7.50 -0.60 -6.99
N ILE A 154 7.35 -0.71 -5.66
CA ILE A 154 8.10 -1.68 -4.85
C ILE A 154 7.13 -2.37 -3.91
N VAL A 155 7.10 -3.70 -3.92
CA VAL A 155 6.47 -4.50 -2.85
C VAL A 155 7.58 -5.12 -2.02
N TRP A 156 7.83 -4.52 -0.86
CA TRP A 156 8.89 -4.91 0.06
C TRP A 156 8.30 -5.80 1.15
N SER A 157 8.54 -7.10 1.05
CA SER A 157 8.04 -8.09 2.02
C SER A 157 8.99 -8.24 3.21
N ASP A 158 8.46 -8.60 4.38
CA ASP A 158 9.30 -8.96 5.53
C ASP A 158 8.70 -10.08 6.37
N GLY A 159 9.49 -10.57 7.31
CA GLY A 159 9.05 -11.50 8.33
C GLY A 159 8.98 -12.98 7.98
N PRO A 160 9.60 -13.52 6.92
CA PRO A 160 9.47 -14.94 6.61
C PRO A 160 10.30 -15.86 7.53
N MET A 161 10.71 -15.42 8.73
CA MET A 161 11.76 -16.08 9.52
C MET A 161 11.44 -17.54 9.84
N ASP A 162 10.16 -17.87 9.99
CA ASP A 162 9.71 -19.19 10.41
C ASP A 162 9.14 -20.04 9.24
N GLY A 163 8.40 -19.42 8.31
CA GLY A 163 7.69 -20.10 7.22
C GLY A 163 8.46 -20.16 5.90
N LYS A 164 8.45 -21.32 5.22
CA LYS A 164 8.97 -21.45 3.85
C LYS A 164 8.10 -20.68 2.86
N TYR A 165 8.67 -20.32 1.70
CA TYR A 165 7.95 -19.64 0.62
C TYR A 165 6.70 -20.41 0.13
N THR A 166 6.70 -21.74 0.27
CA THR A 166 5.54 -22.59 -0.06
C THR A 166 4.37 -22.35 0.89
N TYR A 167 4.63 -22.19 2.20
CA TYR A 167 3.60 -21.85 3.18
C TYR A 167 3.03 -20.45 2.89
N TRP A 168 3.90 -19.48 2.58
CA TRP A 168 3.45 -18.13 2.24
C TRP A 168 2.74 -18.04 0.89
N ASN A 169 2.81 -19.07 0.05
CA ASN A 169 2.30 -19.04 -1.32
C ASN A 169 2.91 -17.90 -2.18
N SER A 170 4.15 -17.52 -1.87
CA SER A 170 4.77 -16.34 -2.47
C SER A 170 5.05 -16.49 -3.96
N THR A 171 5.30 -17.72 -4.43
CA THR A 171 5.53 -17.98 -5.86
C THR A 171 4.29 -17.64 -6.70
N GLN A 172 3.09 -17.97 -6.22
CA GLN A 172 1.85 -17.65 -6.92
C GLN A 172 1.60 -16.15 -6.94
N PHE A 173 1.77 -15.48 -5.79
CA PHE A 173 1.60 -14.03 -5.72
C PHE A 173 2.58 -13.28 -6.62
N ILE A 174 3.87 -13.64 -6.59
CA ILE A 174 4.89 -12.99 -7.42
C ILE A 174 4.64 -13.28 -8.91
N ALA A 175 4.26 -14.50 -9.27
CA ALA A 175 3.90 -14.82 -10.66
C ALA A 175 2.70 -13.99 -11.13
N TRP A 176 1.67 -13.84 -10.30
CA TRP A 176 0.56 -12.95 -10.60
C TRP A 176 1.00 -11.48 -10.69
N LEU A 177 1.89 -11.04 -9.80
CA LEU A 177 2.38 -9.66 -9.74
C LEU A 177 3.05 -9.24 -11.05
N TYR A 178 3.90 -10.09 -11.64
CA TYR A 178 4.58 -9.80 -12.90
C TYR A 178 3.80 -10.17 -14.17
N ASN A 179 2.80 -11.03 -14.09
CA ASN A 179 2.05 -11.45 -15.29
C ASN A 179 0.75 -10.67 -15.48
N SER A 180 0.03 -10.41 -14.38
CA SER A 180 -1.38 -10.00 -14.43
C SER A 180 -1.69 -8.73 -13.64
N SER A 181 -0.80 -8.27 -12.76
CA SER A 181 -1.10 -7.08 -11.95
C SER A 181 -1.12 -5.79 -12.79
N PRO A 182 -1.84 -4.75 -12.33
CA PRO A 182 -1.82 -3.43 -12.97
C PRO A 182 -0.44 -2.73 -12.94
N VAL A 183 0.51 -3.24 -12.16
CA VAL A 183 1.87 -2.68 -11.99
C VAL A 183 2.96 -3.60 -12.53
N LYS A 184 2.59 -4.65 -13.28
CA LYS A 184 3.48 -5.71 -13.76
C LYS A 184 4.74 -5.23 -14.48
N ASP A 185 4.64 -4.10 -15.19
CA ASP A 185 5.72 -3.58 -16.04
C ASP A 185 6.73 -2.72 -15.25
N THR A 186 6.41 -2.32 -14.02
CA THR A 186 7.22 -1.37 -13.22
C THR A 186 7.54 -1.84 -11.82
N VAL A 187 6.73 -2.74 -11.26
CA VAL A 187 6.89 -3.21 -9.89
C VAL A 187 8.17 -4.03 -9.73
N VAL A 188 8.84 -3.87 -8.60
CA VAL A 188 9.94 -4.72 -8.18
C VAL A 188 9.72 -5.28 -6.78
N VAL A 189 10.33 -6.42 -6.48
CA VAL A 189 10.25 -7.07 -5.16
C VAL A 189 11.62 -7.36 -4.57
N ASN A 190 11.69 -7.32 -3.24
CA ASN A 190 12.88 -7.70 -2.48
C ASN A 190 13.02 -9.24 -2.37
N ASP A 191 14.02 -9.70 -1.61
CA ASP A 191 14.37 -11.11 -1.44
C ASP A 191 13.83 -11.79 -0.17
N ARG A 192 12.78 -11.23 0.44
CA ARG A 192 12.28 -11.66 1.77
C ARG A 192 10.92 -12.36 1.73
N TRP A 193 10.69 -13.16 0.70
CA TRP A 193 9.42 -13.86 0.46
C TRP A 193 9.32 -15.26 1.08
N GLY A 194 10.26 -15.65 1.92
CA GLY A 194 10.25 -17.00 2.48
C GLY A 194 11.56 -17.39 3.14
N LYS A 195 11.48 -18.33 4.09
CA LYS A 195 12.67 -18.95 4.66
C LYS A 195 13.51 -19.59 3.56
N GLY A 196 14.79 -19.22 3.50
CA GLY A 196 15.76 -19.73 2.54
C GLY A 196 15.84 -18.98 1.20
N LEU A 197 15.06 -17.90 1.01
CA LEU A 197 15.08 -17.10 -0.22
C LEU A 197 15.99 -15.86 -0.18
N LYS A 198 16.36 -15.39 1.02
CA LYS A 198 17.25 -14.24 1.19
C LYS A 198 18.59 -14.47 0.47
N CYS A 199 19.11 -13.43 -0.19
CA CYS A 199 20.26 -13.43 -1.08
C CYS A 199 20.18 -14.40 -2.27
N LYS A 200 18.99 -14.88 -2.66
CA LYS A 200 18.84 -15.87 -3.75
C LYS A 200 17.76 -15.51 -4.76
N HIS A 201 16.60 -15.04 -4.29
CA HIS A 201 15.45 -14.79 -5.15
C HIS A 201 14.77 -13.47 -4.81
N GLY A 202 14.74 -12.56 -5.79
CA GLY A 202 14.18 -11.21 -5.74
C GLY A 202 14.81 -10.36 -6.85
N ASP A 203 14.22 -9.22 -7.19
CA ASP A 203 14.82 -8.30 -8.18
C ASP A 203 16.04 -7.60 -7.61
N PHE A 204 16.02 -7.37 -6.29
CA PHE A 204 17.15 -6.84 -5.54
C PHE A 204 17.27 -7.55 -4.19
N TYR A 205 18.50 -7.69 -3.73
CA TYR A 205 18.81 -8.41 -2.51
C TYR A 205 18.97 -7.46 -1.33
N THR A 206 18.31 -7.80 -0.23
CA THR A 206 18.50 -7.15 1.06
C THR A 206 19.28 -8.04 2.01
N CYS A 207 19.32 -9.37 1.78
CA CYS A 207 20.15 -10.35 2.49
C CYS A 207 19.94 -10.46 4.01
N ARG A 208 20.28 -9.42 4.77
CA ARG A 208 20.09 -9.29 6.22
C ARG A 208 19.79 -7.83 6.57
N ASP A 209 19.38 -7.61 7.81
CA ASP A 209 19.19 -6.23 8.30
C ASP A 209 20.54 -5.51 8.36
N HIS A 210 20.54 -4.23 7.98
CA HIS A 210 21.73 -3.40 7.82
C HIS A 210 22.76 -4.04 6.88
N TYR A 211 22.29 -4.72 5.82
CA TYR A 211 23.18 -5.34 4.85
C TYR A 211 24.01 -4.26 4.15
N ASN A 212 25.31 -4.35 4.35
CA ASN A 212 26.31 -3.64 3.59
C ASN A 212 27.37 -4.69 3.24
N PRO A 213 27.54 -5.06 1.96
CA PRO A 213 28.61 -5.95 1.55
C PRO A 213 29.95 -5.37 1.99
N GLU A 214 30.81 -6.23 2.52
CA GLU A 214 32.12 -5.83 3.01
C GLU A 214 32.92 -5.11 1.91
N PRO A 215 33.78 -4.14 2.26
CA PRO A 215 34.60 -3.42 1.29
C PRO A 215 35.40 -4.34 0.35
N ILE A 216 35.78 -5.54 0.83
CA ILE A 216 36.49 -6.54 0.03
C ILE A 216 35.62 -7.19 -1.05
N LEU A 217 34.31 -7.31 -0.82
CA LEU A 217 33.36 -7.81 -1.82
C LEU A 217 33.09 -6.78 -2.91
N CYS A 218 33.20 -5.49 -2.59
CA CYS A 218 33.01 -4.40 -3.54
C CYS A 218 34.31 -3.73 -3.99
N ALA A 219 35.49 -4.30 -3.74
CA ALA A 219 36.82 -3.68 -3.81
C ALA A 219 37.13 -2.88 -5.10
N GLY A 220 36.47 -1.74 -5.31
CA GLY A 220 36.42 -1.01 -6.57
C GLY A 220 35.45 -1.55 -7.64
N HIS A 221 34.61 -2.55 -7.34
CA HIS A 221 33.77 -3.22 -8.33
C HIS A 221 32.28 -3.28 -7.94
N LEU A 222 31.43 -3.24 -8.97
CA LEU A 222 29.99 -3.42 -8.82
C LEU A 222 29.66 -4.90 -8.57
N LEU A 223 28.75 -5.16 -7.64
CA LEU A 223 28.23 -6.51 -7.45
C LEU A 223 27.44 -6.97 -8.69
N PRO A 224 27.44 -8.28 -9.01
CA PRO A 224 26.78 -8.81 -10.20
C PRO A 224 25.24 -8.81 -10.10
N TYR A 225 24.70 -8.48 -8.93
CA TYR A 225 23.27 -8.40 -8.66
C TYR A 225 22.92 -7.04 -8.05
N LYS A 226 21.67 -6.61 -8.23
CA LYS A 226 21.15 -5.42 -7.55
C LYS A 226 20.86 -5.73 -6.09
N TRP A 227 21.12 -4.76 -5.23
CA TRP A 227 20.95 -4.92 -3.80
C TRP A 227 20.57 -3.59 -3.14
N GLU A 228 19.96 -3.69 -1.97
CA GLU A 228 19.53 -2.55 -1.18
C GLU A 228 20.07 -2.64 0.24
N ASN A 229 20.63 -1.53 0.70
CA ASN A 229 21.01 -1.32 2.09
C ASN A 229 19.81 -0.70 2.82
N CYS A 230 19.02 -1.51 3.49
CA CYS A 230 17.99 -1.01 4.41
C CYS A 230 18.65 -0.71 5.75
N ASP A 231 18.63 0.55 6.15
CA ASP A 231 19.34 1.01 7.34
C ASP A 231 18.55 2.07 8.11
N THR A 232 18.92 2.33 9.35
CA THR A 232 18.20 3.25 10.23
C THR A 232 18.97 4.54 10.44
N VAL A 233 18.29 5.58 10.89
CA VAL A 233 18.95 6.81 11.40
C VAL A 233 19.30 6.62 12.88
N ASP A 234 18.40 6.00 13.64
CA ASP A 234 18.64 5.54 15.01
C ASP A 234 19.35 4.18 14.99
N LYS A 235 20.54 4.10 15.59
CA LYS A 235 21.39 2.90 15.65
C LYS A 235 20.70 1.70 16.30
N ASN A 236 19.71 1.95 17.15
CA ASN A 236 19.09 0.94 18.00
C ASN A 236 17.66 0.58 17.58
N SER A 237 17.05 1.28 16.61
CA SER A 237 15.63 1.08 16.30
C SER A 237 15.23 1.47 14.87
N TRP A 238 14.34 0.66 14.29
CA TRP A 238 13.60 0.98 13.05
C TRP A 238 12.45 1.97 13.27
N ALA A 239 11.90 1.98 14.50
CA ALA A 239 10.74 2.77 14.88
C ALA A 239 11.11 3.90 15.85
N PHE A 240 10.16 4.81 16.06
CA PHE A 240 10.32 5.93 16.99
C PHE A 240 10.63 5.47 18.42
N ARG A 241 11.73 5.97 19.00
CA ARG A 241 12.05 5.83 20.42
C ARG A 241 12.00 7.18 21.12
N ARG A 242 11.05 7.34 22.05
CA ARG A 242 10.88 8.59 22.82
C ARG A 242 12.10 8.92 23.70
N ASN A 243 12.81 7.91 24.15
CA ASN A 243 13.99 8.01 25.01
C ASN A 243 15.32 7.95 24.25
N ALA A 244 15.30 8.07 22.92
CA ALA A 244 16.52 8.10 22.11
C ALA A 244 17.35 9.34 22.46
N LYS A 245 18.64 9.14 22.69
CA LYS A 245 19.62 10.22 22.88
C LYS A 245 20.26 10.59 21.56
N LEU A 246 20.87 11.78 21.48
CA LEU A 246 21.55 12.23 20.25
C LEU A 246 22.66 11.25 19.81
N GLU A 247 23.38 10.65 20.76
CA GLU A 247 24.43 9.65 20.51
C GLU A 247 23.91 8.35 19.87
N ASP A 248 22.63 8.04 20.07
CA ASP A 248 21.98 6.87 19.47
C ASP A 248 21.72 7.09 17.97
N TYR A 249 21.82 8.31 17.46
CA TYR A 249 21.67 8.59 16.04
C TYR A 249 23.02 8.53 15.33
N HIS A 250 22.99 8.13 14.07
CA HIS A 250 24.14 8.25 13.20
C HIS A 250 24.49 9.72 12.97
N THR A 251 25.79 10.01 12.96
CA THR A 251 26.25 11.33 12.54
C THR A 251 26.05 11.50 11.04
N ILE A 252 26.03 12.74 10.56
CA ILE A 252 25.92 13.03 9.12
C ILE A 252 27.09 12.36 8.37
N GLN A 253 28.29 12.37 8.94
CA GLN A 253 29.49 11.75 8.36
C GLN A 253 29.34 10.22 8.24
N GLU A 254 28.79 9.56 9.27
CA GLU A 254 28.50 8.13 9.21
C GLU A 254 27.45 7.81 8.15
N LEU A 255 26.38 8.61 8.06
CA LEU A 255 25.33 8.44 7.05
C LEU A 255 25.89 8.63 5.63
N LEU A 256 26.70 9.65 5.41
CA LEU A 256 27.35 9.92 4.12
C LEU A 256 28.32 8.80 3.74
N SER A 257 29.14 8.33 4.68
CA SER A 257 30.06 7.20 4.44
C SER A 257 29.31 5.93 4.02
N ARG A 258 28.20 5.62 4.70
CA ARG A 258 27.31 4.50 4.34
C ARG A 258 26.65 4.67 2.98
N PHE A 259 26.21 5.88 2.65
CA PHE A 259 25.65 6.17 1.34
C PHE A 259 26.68 6.00 0.22
N ILE A 260 27.86 6.59 0.37
CA ILE A 260 28.94 6.53 -0.62
C ILE A 260 29.37 5.08 -0.84
N SER A 261 29.59 4.31 0.24
CA SER A 261 29.93 2.89 0.14
C SER A 261 28.83 2.05 -0.53
N THR A 262 27.57 2.31 -0.21
CA THR A 262 26.45 1.57 -0.83
C THR A 262 26.38 1.83 -2.34
N VAL A 263 26.50 3.09 -2.75
CA VAL A 263 26.42 3.49 -4.16
C VAL A 263 27.66 3.05 -4.94
N SER A 264 28.85 3.09 -4.36
CA SER A 264 30.08 2.63 -5.02
C SER A 264 30.07 1.12 -5.31
N CYS A 265 29.36 0.35 -4.48
CA CYS A 265 29.08 -1.08 -4.67
C CYS A 265 27.91 -1.38 -5.64
N GLY A 266 27.30 -0.37 -6.27
CA GLY A 266 26.14 -0.54 -7.15
C GLY A 266 24.80 -0.82 -6.44
N GLY A 267 24.75 -0.61 -5.12
CA GLY A 267 23.55 -0.75 -4.31
C GLY A 267 22.73 0.54 -4.21
N LYS A 268 21.50 0.40 -3.72
CA LYS A 268 20.66 1.54 -3.31
C LYS A 268 20.62 1.63 -1.79
N LEU A 269 20.77 2.83 -1.23
CA LEU A 269 20.58 3.05 0.20
C LEU A 269 19.13 3.44 0.46
N TRP A 270 18.47 2.72 1.35
CA TRP A 270 17.12 3.04 1.82
C TRP A 270 17.15 3.27 3.33
N LYS A 271 16.77 4.48 3.75
CA LYS A 271 16.82 4.89 5.15
C LYS A 271 15.43 4.94 5.76
N CYS A 272 15.23 4.23 6.87
CA CYS A 272 14.01 4.31 7.64
C CYS A 272 13.98 5.63 8.42
N VAL A 273 12.94 6.42 8.14
CA VAL A 273 12.57 7.61 8.90
C VAL A 273 11.19 7.36 9.48
N TYR A 274 11.02 7.59 10.79
CA TYR A 274 9.75 7.41 11.47
C TYR A 274 9.04 8.76 11.69
N CYS A 275 7.72 8.71 11.71
CA CYS A 275 6.88 9.85 12.09
C CYS A 275 6.44 9.69 13.55
N MET A 276 6.48 10.78 14.32
CA MET A 276 6.06 10.78 15.72
C MET A 276 4.51 10.74 15.81
N PRO A 277 3.92 9.89 16.67
CA PRO A 277 2.50 9.98 16.98
C PRO A 277 2.20 11.33 17.64
N ARG A 278 1.41 12.19 16.99
CA ARG A 278 0.94 13.42 17.61
C ARG A 278 -0.23 13.10 18.53
N ILE A 279 0.03 13.01 19.83
CA ILE A 279 -1.03 12.98 20.84
C ILE A 279 -1.55 14.41 20.98
N LEU A 280 -2.67 14.72 20.31
CA LEU A 280 -3.39 15.97 20.55
C LEU A 280 -4.11 15.83 21.89
N TYR A 281 -3.53 16.36 22.96
CA TYR A 281 -4.31 16.66 24.15
C TYR A 281 -5.26 17.79 23.79
N ARG A 282 -6.56 17.48 23.73
CA ARG A 282 -7.60 18.51 23.77
C ARG A 282 -7.56 19.07 25.18
N VAL A 283 -6.78 20.14 25.39
CA VAL A 283 -6.87 20.92 26.61
C VAL A 283 -8.28 21.48 26.60
N GLY A 284 -9.15 20.92 27.44
CA GLY A 284 -10.46 21.50 27.69
C GLY A 284 -10.24 22.92 28.16
N GLN A 285 -10.68 23.89 27.38
CA GLN A 285 -10.96 25.21 27.91
C GLN A 285 -12.13 25.02 28.87
N CYS A 286 -11.84 25.13 30.18
CA CYS A 286 -12.84 25.47 31.18
C CYS A 286 -13.33 26.90 30.94
#